data_AF-A0A8T1D064-F1
#
_entry.id   AF-A0A8T1D064-F1
#
_cell.length_a   1.000
_cell.length_b   1.000
_cell.length_c   1.000
_cell.angle_alpha   90.00
_cell.angle_beta   90.00
_cell.angle_gamma   90.00
#
_symmetry.space_group_name_H-M   'P 1'
#
loop_
_entity.id
_entity.type
_entity.pdbx_description
1 polymer ?
#
loop_
_entity_poly.entity_id
_entity_poly.type
_entity_poly.pdbx_seq_one_letter_code
_entity_poly.pdbx_strand_id
1 'polypeptide(L)'
;MRVTAKGKSRTPTKYKNTAETFTFKAAVLASYDTQSMPAVVAMFWPGIALRSPAYTTKKRVVLRWRQLRFHIDSMVASAKMAKLKRYRALGSAKTLSDDTELDLLEWLVAVRRNDMPVSATM
;
A
#
# COMPACT_ATOMS: atom_id res chain seq x y z
N MET A 1 3.59 -33.82 2.80
CA MET A 1 2.20 -34.00 3.29
C MET A 1 1.54 -32.64 3.48
N ARG A 2 0.35 -32.41 2.89
CA ARG A 2 -0.47 -31.21 3.13
C ARG A 2 -1.40 -31.49 4.31
N VAL A 3 -1.25 -30.74 5.40
CA VAL A 3 -2.16 -30.81 6.54
C VAL A 3 -3.34 -29.87 6.27
N THR A 4 -4.54 -30.43 6.17
CA THR A 4 -5.80 -29.71 6.03
C THR A 4 -6.37 -29.41 7.41
N ALA A 5 -6.52 -28.14 7.76
CA ALA A 5 -7.39 -27.75 8.88
C ALA A 5 -8.84 -28.03 8.49
N LYS A 6 -9.63 -28.55 9.44
CA LYS A 6 -11.01 -29.03 9.28
C LYS A 6 -11.86 -28.13 8.38
N GLY A 7 -12.51 -28.73 7.36
CA GLY A 7 -13.48 -28.09 6.47
C GLY A 7 -12.98 -27.89 5.03
N LYS A 8 -13.72 -28.41 4.05
CA LYS A 8 -13.38 -28.38 2.62
C LYS A 8 -13.06 -26.96 2.13
N SER A 9 -11.86 -26.82 1.56
CA SER A 9 -11.46 -25.89 0.48
C SER A 9 -10.79 -24.54 0.76
N ARG A 10 -10.60 -24.07 2.01
CA ARG A 10 -9.78 -22.86 2.20
C ARG A 10 -8.31 -23.22 2.39
N THR A 11 -7.53 -23.06 1.31
CA THR A 11 -6.07 -22.93 1.47
C THR A 11 -5.79 -21.77 2.41
N PRO A 12 -4.86 -21.92 3.38
CA PRO A 12 -4.54 -20.83 4.28
C PRO A 12 -4.07 -19.62 3.48
N THR A 13 -4.56 -18.44 3.86
CA THR A 13 -4.24 -17.17 3.20
C THR A 13 -2.72 -16.96 3.25
N LYS A 14 -2.04 -17.19 2.11
CA LYS A 14 -0.62 -16.91 2.01
C LYS A 14 -0.47 -15.41 1.74
N TYR A 15 -0.27 -14.62 2.78
CA TYR A 15 0.12 -13.22 2.65
C TYR A 15 1.55 -13.16 2.10
N LYS A 16 1.71 -13.31 0.78
CA LYS A 16 3.03 -13.34 0.11
C LYS A 16 3.54 -11.95 -0.29
N ASN A 17 2.67 -10.94 -0.26
CA ASN A 17 2.99 -9.61 -0.74
C ASN A 17 3.48 -8.74 0.41
N THR A 18 4.77 -8.84 0.72
CA THR A 18 5.43 -7.86 1.59
C THR A 18 5.58 -6.55 0.82
N ALA A 19 4.99 -5.48 1.33
CA ALA A 19 5.18 -4.14 0.76
C ALA A 19 6.47 -3.52 1.33
N GLU A 20 7.26 -2.92 0.44
CA GLU A 20 8.49 -2.21 0.83
C GLU A 20 8.21 -0.76 1.22
N THR A 21 9.05 -0.20 2.09
CA THR A 21 8.97 1.20 2.52
C THR A 21 9.35 2.16 1.39
N PHE A 22 8.92 3.42 1.47
CA PHE A 22 9.34 4.44 0.50
C PHE A 22 10.86 4.68 0.52
N THR A 23 11.51 4.61 1.68
CA THR A 23 12.98 4.64 1.77
C THR A 23 13.64 3.54 0.94
N PHE A 24 13.17 2.30 1.08
CA PHE A 24 13.71 1.16 0.34
C PHE A 24 13.51 1.34 -1.17
N LYS A 25 12.31 1.77 -1.58
CA LYS A 25 12.02 2.05 -3.00
C LYS A 25 12.96 3.10 -3.56
N ALA A 26 13.17 4.21 -2.84
CA ALA A 26 14.08 5.27 -3.27
C ALA A 26 15.52 4.79 -3.39
N ALA A 27 16.02 4.00 -2.43
CA ALA A 27 17.35 3.41 -2.48
C ALA A 27 17.53 2.50 -3.71
N VAL A 28 16.56 1.64 -3.99
CA VAL A 28 16.56 0.77 -5.18
C VAL A 28 16.63 1.59 -6.47
N LEU A 29 15.84 2.67 -6.57
CA LEU A 29 15.83 3.50 -7.76
C LEU A 29 17.14 4.30 -7.92
N ALA A 30 17.70 4.82 -6.82
CA ALA A 30 19.02 5.48 -6.85
C ALA A 30 20.14 4.55 -7.33
N SER A 31 20.13 3.27 -6.91
CA SER A 31 21.06 2.28 -7.46
C SER A 31 20.78 1.97 -8.93
N TYR A 32 19.51 1.93 -9.34
CA TYR A 32 19.13 1.69 -10.73
C TYR A 32 19.49 2.84 -11.69
N ASP A 33 19.66 4.05 -11.17
CA ASP A 33 20.12 5.19 -11.96
C ASP A 33 21.59 5.00 -12.42
N THR A 34 22.38 4.18 -11.71
CA THR A 34 23.81 3.96 -11.99
C THR A 34 24.16 2.52 -12.40
N GLN A 35 23.30 1.55 -12.07
CA GLN A 35 23.58 0.12 -12.27
C GLN A 35 22.53 -0.54 -13.16
N SER A 36 22.92 -1.67 -13.77
CA SER A 36 22.00 -2.48 -14.57
C SER A 36 20.92 -3.14 -13.69
N MET A 37 19.74 -3.40 -14.27
CA MET A 37 18.63 -4.10 -13.57
C MET A 37 19.06 -5.44 -12.93
N PRO A 38 19.86 -6.31 -13.59
CA PRO A 38 20.42 -7.50 -12.94
C PRO A 38 21.21 -7.21 -11.67
N ALA A 39 22.10 -6.22 -11.70
CA ALA A 39 22.93 -5.85 -10.55
C ALA A 39 22.09 -5.32 -9.39
N VAL A 40 21.10 -4.46 -9.68
CA VAL A 40 20.16 -3.97 -8.68
C VAL A 40 19.37 -5.11 -8.04
N VAL A 41 18.85 -6.05 -8.83
CA VAL A 41 18.09 -7.17 -8.25
C VAL A 41 18.99 -8.05 -7.37
N ALA A 42 20.23 -8.31 -7.79
CA ALA A 42 21.18 -9.07 -6.99
C ALA A 42 21.55 -8.37 -5.67
N MET A 43 21.67 -7.03 -5.69
CA MET A 43 22.00 -6.21 -4.52
C MET A 43 20.86 -6.16 -3.49
N PHE A 44 19.62 -5.93 -3.92
CA PHE A 44 18.49 -5.69 -3.02
C PHE A 44 17.67 -6.94 -2.69
N TRP A 45 17.74 -7.97 -3.53
CA TRP A 45 17.07 -9.25 -3.31
C TRP A 45 18.02 -10.41 -3.59
N PRO A 46 18.99 -10.65 -2.68
CA PRO A 46 19.95 -11.74 -2.84
C PRO A 46 19.22 -13.08 -2.91
N GLY A 47 19.77 -14.01 -3.70
CA GLY A 47 19.20 -15.34 -3.92
C GLY A 47 18.16 -15.44 -5.04
N ILE A 48 17.82 -14.33 -5.71
CA ILE A 48 17.01 -14.38 -6.93
C ILE A 48 17.89 -14.68 -8.14
N ALA A 49 17.74 -15.88 -8.71
CA ALA A 49 18.43 -16.26 -9.94
C ALA A 49 18.00 -15.39 -11.13
N LEU A 50 18.97 -15.04 -11.99
CA LEU A 50 18.73 -14.29 -13.21
C LEU A 50 17.70 -15.00 -14.11
N ARG A 51 16.82 -14.25 -14.76
CA ARG A 51 15.73 -14.77 -15.64
C ARG A 51 14.71 -15.68 -14.96
N SER A 52 14.77 -15.89 -13.64
CA SER A 52 13.72 -16.61 -12.91
C SER A 52 12.36 -15.86 -12.94
N PRO A 53 11.24 -16.54 -12.67
CA PRO A 53 9.95 -15.87 -12.47
C PRO A 53 9.99 -14.80 -11.36
N ALA A 54 10.77 -15.04 -10.31
CA ALA A 54 10.99 -14.08 -9.22
C ALA A 54 11.75 -12.83 -9.72
N TYR A 55 12.77 -13.02 -10.55
CA TYR A 55 13.50 -11.92 -11.19
C TYR A 55 12.58 -11.05 -12.04
N THR A 56 11.77 -11.67 -12.90
CA THR A 56 10.82 -10.95 -13.76
C THR A 56 9.82 -10.13 -12.93
N THR A 57 9.39 -10.68 -11.79
CA THR A 57 8.51 -9.98 -10.85
C THR A 57 9.20 -8.74 -10.25
N LYS A 58 10.44 -8.88 -9.75
CA LYS A 58 11.20 -7.74 -9.19
C LYS A 58 11.51 -6.69 -10.24
N LYS A 59 11.92 -7.10 -11.45
CA LYS A 59 12.11 -6.19 -12.59
C LYS A 59 10.86 -5.35 -12.85
N ARG A 60 9.67 -5.97 -12.93
CA ARG A 60 8.40 -5.24 -13.12
C ARG A 60 8.11 -4.26 -11.98
N VAL A 61 8.40 -4.65 -10.74
CA VAL A 61 8.24 -3.78 -9.57
C VAL A 61 9.13 -2.56 -9.65
N VAL A 62 10.42 -2.73 -9.96
CA VAL A 62 11.37 -1.60 -10.11
C VAL A 62 10.94 -0.66 -11.23
N LEU A 63 10.54 -1.20 -12.39
CA LEU A 63 10.04 -0.38 -13.50
C LEU A 63 8.77 0.40 -13.14
N ARG A 64 7.85 -0.22 -12.40
CA ARG A 64 6.66 0.48 -11.88
C ARG A 64 7.03 1.60 -10.91
N TRP A 65 8.00 1.37 -10.03
CA TRP A 65 8.47 2.41 -9.11
C TRP A 65 9.16 3.55 -9.86
N ARG A 66 9.89 3.27 -10.94
CA ARG A 66 10.47 4.30 -11.80
C ARG A 66 9.40 5.23 -12.39
N GLN A 67 8.26 4.68 -12.83
CA GLN A 67 7.13 5.49 -13.31
C GLN A 67 6.54 6.38 -12.21
N LEU A 68 6.65 5.96 -10.95
CA LEU A 68 6.15 6.68 -9.78
C LEU A 68 7.26 7.43 -9.03
N ARG A 69 8.40 7.71 -9.68
CA ARG A 69 9.60 8.26 -9.02
C ARG A 69 9.30 9.54 -8.26
N PHE A 70 8.64 10.50 -8.92
CA PHE A 70 8.26 11.78 -8.31
C PHE A 70 7.45 11.60 -7.02
N HIS A 71 6.47 10.68 -7.02
CA HIS A 71 5.68 10.39 -5.83
C HIS A 71 6.51 9.72 -4.74
N ILE A 72 7.42 8.81 -5.08
CA ILE A 72 8.30 8.17 -4.10
C ILE A 72 9.23 9.21 -3.46
N ASP A 73 9.81 10.09 -4.26
CA ASP A 73 10.70 11.16 -3.78
C ASP A 73 9.94 12.13 -2.86
N SER A 74 8.70 12.51 -3.22
CA SER A 74 7.86 13.35 -2.37
C SER A 74 7.52 12.68 -1.02
N MET A 75 7.36 11.36 -1.01
CA MET A 75 7.12 10.60 0.24
C MET A 75 8.39 10.48 1.09
N VAL A 76 9.57 10.42 0.48
CA VAL A 76 10.85 10.31 1.22
C VAL A 76 11.30 11.65 1.79
N ALA A 77 10.86 12.77 1.22
CA ALA A 77 11.14 14.12 1.73
C ALA A 77 10.69 14.32 3.20
N SER A 78 9.72 13.54 3.69
CA SER A 78 9.32 13.54 5.11
C SER A 78 9.76 12.26 5.82
N ALA A 79 10.50 12.39 6.92
CA ALA A 79 10.98 11.25 7.72
C ALA A 79 9.84 10.34 8.22
N LYS A 80 8.67 10.92 8.53
CA LYS A 80 7.47 10.17 8.92
C LYS A 80 6.93 9.34 7.76
N MET A 81 6.86 9.92 6.56
CA MET A 81 6.28 9.28 5.38
C MET A 81 7.24 8.26 4.75
N ALA A 82 8.54 8.49 4.84
CA ALA A 82 9.56 7.62 4.28
C ALA A 82 9.48 6.18 4.83
N LYS A 83 9.08 6.02 6.10
CA LYS A 83 8.90 4.72 6.78
C LYS A 83 7.62 3.99 6.35
N LEU A 84 6.69 4.67 5.67
CA LEU A 84 5.43 4.06 5.23
C LEU A 84 5.68 3.10 4.05
N LYS A 85 4.92 2.02 4.01
CA LYS A 85 4.92 1.04 2.90
C LYS A 85 3.94 1.41 1.79
N ARG A 86 2.86 2.09 2.18
CA ARG A 86 1.79 2.60 1.31
C ARG A 86 1.33 3.95 1.85
N TYR A 87 1.02 4.86 0.95
CA TYR A 87 0.36 6.11 1.28
C TYR A 87 -1.10 6.06 0.80
N ARG A 88 -1.98 6.68 1.58
CA ARG A 88 -3.36 6.96 1.22
C ARG A 88 -3.58 8.44 1.55
N ALA A 89 -4.13 9.18 0.60
CA ALA A 89 -4.45 10.59 0.82
C ALA A 89 -5.48 10.70 1.96
N LEU A 90 -5.39 11.78 2.74
CA LEU A 90 -6.46 12.11 3.68
C LEU A 90 -7.77 12.24 2.89
N GLY A 91 -8.87 11.70 3.40
CA GLY A 91 -10.16 11.69 2.69
C GLY A 91 -10.31 10.61 1.60
N SER A 92 -9.28 9.81 1.29
CA SER A 92 -9.42 8.69 0.33
C SER A 92 -10.22 7.49 0.87
N ALA A 93 -10.64 7.54 2.13
CA ALA A 93 -11.50 6.56 2.78
C ALA A 93 -12.84 7.19 3.18
N LYS A 94 -13.34 8.18 2.43
CA LYS A 94 -14.74 8.53 2.57
C LYS A 94 -15.55 7.49 1.81
N THR A 95 -16.30 6.68 2.54
CA THR A 95 -17.31 5.79 1.96
C THR A 95 -18.45 6.62 1.31
N LEU A 96 -18.50 7.92 1.60
CA LEU A 96 -19.52 8.89 1.22
C LEU A 96 -18.86 10.12 0.56
N SER A 97 -19.59 10.89 -0.26
CA SER A 97 -19.07 12.16 -0.77
C SER A 97 -19.11 13.24 0.33
N ASP A 98 -18.42 14.36 0.11
CA ASP A 98 -18.45 15.52 0.99
C ASP A 98 -19.90 16.04 1.18
N ASP A 99 -20.66 16.07 0.09
CA ASP A 99 -22.08 16.47 0.11
C ASP A 99 -22.91 15.51 0.98
N THR A 100 -22.70 14.20 0.85
CA THR A 100 -23.41 13.21 1.67
C THR A 100 -23.03 13.30 3.15
N GLU A 101 -21.77 13.61 3.46
CA GLU A 101 -21.36 13.86 4.86
C GLU A 101 -22.04 15.13 5.42
N LEU A 102 -22.22 16.18 4.61
CA LEU A 102 -22.94 17.40 4.99
C LEU A 102 -24.43 17.14 5.18
N ASP A 103 -25.08 16.41 4.28
CA ASP A 103 -26.49 16.04 4.41
C ASP A 103 -26.74 15.25 5.70
N LEU A 104 -25.86 14.29 6.02
CA LEU A 104 -25.93 13.53 7.27
C LEU A 104 -25.73 14.42 8.50
N LEU A 105 -24.84 15.41 8.42
CA LEU A 105 -24.61 16.36 9.51
C LEU A 105 -25.83 17.25 9.74
N GLU A 106 -26.41 17.81 8.68
CA GLU A 106 -27.62 18.63 8.75
C GLU A 106 -28.79 17.85 9.33
N TRP A 107 -29.00 16.63 8.84
CA TRP A 107 -29.99 15.71 9.40
C TRP A 107 -29.76 15.48 10.90
N LEU A 108 -28.53 15.20 11.31
CA LEU A 108 -28.20 14.88 12.69
C LEU A 108 -28.38 16.09 13.62
N VAL A 109 -28.05 17.29 13.14
CA VAL A 109 -28.33 18.56 13.84
C VAL A 109 -29.83 18.78 13.99
N ALA A 110 -30.62 18.57 12.93
CA ALA A 110 -32.07 18.70 12.98
C ALA A 110 -32.69 17.70 13.98
N VAL A 111 -32.24 16.45 14.00
CA VAL A 111 -32.73 15.43 14.94
C VAL A 111 -32.39 15.78 16.39
N ARG A 112 -31.15 16.23 16.68
CA ARG A 112 -30.76 16.67 18.03
C ARG A 112 -31.55 17.90 18.51
N ARG A 113 -31.90 18.82 17.61
CA ARG A 113 -32.76 19.98 17.95
C ARG A 113 -34.16 19.58 18.41
N ASN A 114 -34.60 18.37 18.07
CA ASN A 114 -35.87 17.79 18.49
C ASN A 114 -35.72 16.87 19.71
N ASP A 115 -34.64 17.00 20.50
CA ASP A 115 -34.32 16.21 21.69
C ASP A 115 -34.27 14.68 21.48
N MET A 116 -34.11 14.25 20.23
CA MET A 116 -34.02 12.85 19.87
C MET A 116 -32.59 12.31 20.10
N PRO A 117 -32.40 11.23 20.87
CA PRO A 117 -31.08 10.66 21.10
C PRO A 117 -30.57 9.96 19.82
N VAL A 118 -29.40 10.38 19.32
CA VAL A 118 -28.72 9.75 18.18
C VAL A 118 -27.54 8.92 18.68
N SER A 119 -27.62 7.60 18.54
CA SER A 119 -26.54 6.66 18.87
C SER A 119 -25.54 6.53 17.71
N ALA A 120 -24.25 6.49 18.02
CA ALA A 120 -23.18 6.18 17.05
C ALA A 120 -23.00 4.67 16.81
N THR A 121 -23.69 3.84 17.59
CA THR A 121 -23.65 2.38 17.54
C THR A 121 -24.95 1.84 16.95
N MET A 122 -24.81 1.00 15.92
CA MET A 122 -25.77 -0.09 15.62
C MET A 122 -25.31 -1.36 16.32
#